data_AF-A0A6G0RHK5-F1
#
_entry.id   AF-A0A6G0RHK5-F1
#
_cell.length_a   1.000
_cell.length_b   1.000
_cell.length_c   1.000
_cell.angle_alpha   90.00
_cell.angle_beta   90.00
_cell.angle_gamma   90.00
#
_symmetry.space_group_name_H-M   'P 1'
#
loop_
_entity.id
_entity.type
_entity.pdbx_description
1 polymer ?
#
loop_
_entity_poly.entity_id
_entity_poly.type
_entity_poly.pdbx_seq_one_letter_code
_entity_poly.pdbx_strand_id
1 'polypeptide(L)'
;MRPARAVYTTARSVRATGRAIRATCASATRATSASTAPRSAVRWGRRGWLLRGRRTTRTTVECSNKGVCDYEEGACTCDEGFVGSACQRLEYPHACNGAGQCLSLKELSATYAVGSEPLYDNVWDAEMVYGCKCSKGYHDYDCSLRSCPRGDDPLTTGQKNEVQIVQCTATGRSFFFFFSGQGAQVPFDATLSQFQSILATIPNFPQVKVSFGGTANTVCSSATDNAILIEFIYDFGPQPPIKVMGSLKGVAYLTGGSVFAASAGGILAGRTSVQGTKEWEFCSNRGDCNYETGQCVCFLNPMPGYRSSDGYGNPGTLGDCGCANDKNMYGGPMLACVGELACSGHGYCTGYPSFKCVCEKGWTIGDCSSRTCPTGPSWFTAPSATNTVHNQWTMCSDVGTCDQLQVNAPATLHLREPHANS
;
A
#
# COMPACT_ATOMS: atom_id res chain seq x y z
N MET A 1 -17.10 -69.20 -28.34
CA MET A 1 -17.65 -68.59 -29.58
C MET A 1 -17.26 -67.11 -29.60
N ARG A 2 -17.06 -66.56 -30.80
CA ARG A 2 -16.22 -65.40 -31.16
C ARG A 2 -16.48 -64.05 -30.42
N PRO A 3 -15.46 -63.16 -30.34
CA PRO A 3 -15.51 -61.87 -29.65
C PRO A 3 -16.07 -60.73 -30.51
N ALA A 4 -16.60 -59.69 -29.87
CA ALA A 4 -17.08 -58.46 -30.50
C ALA A 4 -15.94 -57.44 -30.70
N ARG A 5 -15.98 -56.75 -31.84
CA ARG A 5 -14.98 -55.81 -32.36
C ARG A 5 -14.86 -54.52 -31.54
N ALA A 6 -13.62 -54.09 -31.29
CA ALA A 6 -13.26 -52.73 -30.92
C ALA A 6 -13.19 -51.83 -32.17
N VAL A 7 -13.74 -50.61 -32.07
CA VAL A 7 -13.53 -49.52 -33.03
C VAL A 7 -12.70 -48.46 -32.31
N TYR A 8 -11.48 -48.23 -32.78
CA TYR A 8 -10.60 -47.16 -32.31
C TYR A 8 -10.97 -45.84 -33.00
N THR A 9 -11.31 -44.82 -32.21
CA THR A 9 -11.30 -43.42 -32.64
C THR A 9 -10.22 -42.68 -31.84
N THR A 10 -9.18 -42.24 -32.54
CA THR A 10 -8.04 -41.49 -32.03
C THR A 10 -8.45 -40.11 -31.51
N ALA A 11 -8.21 -39.85 -30.22
CA ALA A 11 -8.33 -38.53 -29.61
C ALA A 11 -7.12 -37.67 -29.99
N ARG A 12 -7.38 -36.49 -30.58
CA ARG A 12 -6.37 -35.51 -30.98
C ARG A 12 -6.14 -34.56 -29.80
N SER A 13 -4.90 -34.48 -29.34
CA SER A 13 -4.44 -33.58 -28.27
C SER A 13 -4.66 -32.11 -28.66
N VAL A 14 -5.30 -31.35 -27.77
CA VAL A 14 -5.46 -29.90 -27.86
C VAL A 14 -4.22 -29.27 -27.22
N ARG A 15 -3.42 -28.59 -28.04
CA ARG A 15 -2.21 -27.87 -27.62
C ARG A 15 -2.64 -26.50 -27.07
N ALA A 16 -2.29 -26.22 -25.82
CA ALA A 16 -2.48 -24.90 -25.21
C ALA A 16 -1.57 -23.87 -25.91
N THR A 17 -2.18 -22.86 -26.52
CA THR A 17 -1.47 -21.74 -27.15
C THR A 17 -1.14 -20.69 -26.10
N GLY A 18 0.13 -20.62 -25.68
CA GLY A 18 0.68 -19.45 -24.98
C GLY A 18 0.73 -18.27 -25.94
N ARG A 19 0.01 -17.19 -25.61
CA ARG A 19 -0.14 -16.00 -26.45
C ARG A 19 1.01 -15.04 -26.15
N ALA A 20 2.10 -15.13 -26.91
CA ALA A 20 3.11 -14.07 -26.95
C ALA A 20 2.44 -12.79 -27.48
N ILE A 21 2.45 -11.73 -26.67
CA ILE A 21 1.93 -10.42 -27.06
C ILE A 21 2.98 -9.77 -27.97
N ARG A 22 2.85 -9.97 -29.29
CA ARG A 22 3.66 -9.30 -30.33
C ARG A 22 3.31 -7.81 -30.36
N ALA A 23 4.31 -6.94 -30.22
CA ALA A 23 4.20 -5.51 -30.46
C ALA A 23 5.04 -5.16 -31.70
N THR A 24 4.41 -4.53 -32.70
CA THR A 24 5.04 -4.12 -33.96
C THR A 24 5.67 -2.74 -33.85
N CYS A 25 6.89 -2.57 -34.36
CA CYS A 25 7.52 -1.25 -34.53
C CYS A 25 7.01 -0.54 -35.79
N ALA A 26 6.68 0.75 -35.65
CA ALA A 26 6.50 1.65 -36.78
C ALA A 26 7.88 2.14 -37.24
N SER A 27 8.22 1.88 -38.50
CA SER A 27 9.45 2.35 -39.14
C SER A 27 9.44 3.88 -39.23
N ALA A 28 10.45 4.54 -38.64
CA ALA A 28 10.68 5.96 -38.86
C ALA A 28 11.21 6.17 -40.30
N THR A 29 10.36 6.67 -41.19
CA THR A 29 10.80 7.11 -42.52
C THR A 29 11.61 8.40 -42.42
N ARG A 30 12.82 8.33 -42.96
CA ARG A 30 13.79 9.41 -43.05
C ARG A 30 13.28 10.49 -44.00
N ALA A 31 12.72 11.59 -43.46
CA ALA A 31 12.38 12.76 -44.26
C ALA A 31 13.66 13.47 -44.74
N THR A 32 13.97 13.31 -46.01
CA THR A 32 14.96 14.13 -46.72
C THR A 32 14.25 15.35 -47.29
N SER A 33 14.28 16.48 -46.57
CA SER A 33 13.89 17.77 -47.14
C SER A 33 15.12 18.46 -47.71
N ALA A 34 15.31 18.33 -49.02
CA ALA A 34 16.14 19.24 -49.78
C ALA A 34 15.35 20.56 -49.95
N SER A 35 15.72 21.59 -49.19
CA SER A 35 15.26 22.96 -49.45
C SER A 35 16.39 23.77 -50.07
N THR A 36 16.18 24.13 -51.34
CA THR A 36 16.95 25.10 -52.10
C THR A 36 16.90 26.46 -51.40
N ALA A 37 18.06 26.98 -50.98
CA ALA A 37 18.20 28.36 -50.51
C ALA A 37 18.69 29.26 -51.65
N PRO A 38 18.12 30.46 -51.87
CA PRO A 38 18.78 31.48 -52.67
C PRO A 38 19.83 32.22 -51.82
N ARG A 39 20.95 32.54 -52.46
CA ARG A 39 22.04 33.36 -51.90
C ARG A 39 21.59 34.80 -51.74
N SER A 40 21.79 35.40 -50.56
CA SER A 40 21.92 36.85 -50.38
C SER A 40 22.52 37.21 -49.01
N ALA A 41 23.69 37.83 -49.09
CA ALA A 41 24.29 38.88 -48.25
C ALA A 41 24.35 38.76 -46.70
N VAL A 42 25.60 38.92 -46.26
CA VAL A 42 26.13 39.11 -44.90
C VAL A 42 25.48 40.27 -44.15
N ARG A 43 25.20 40.07 -42.84
CA ARG A 43 25.38 41.12 -41.82
C ARG A 43 25.68 40.52 -40.44
N TRP A 44 26.83 40.89 -39.90
CA TRP A 44 27.26 40.59 -38.53
C TRP A 44 26.40 41.36 -37.52
N GLY A 45 25.87 40.65 -36.52
CA GLY A 45 25.14 41.24 -35.40
C GLY A 45 25.32 40.40 -34.14
N ARG A 46 26.16 40.91 -33.21
CA ARG A 46 26.34 40.39 -31.84
C ARG A 46 24.99 40.27 -31.13
N ARG A 47 24.69 39.12 -30.52
CA ARG A 47 23.77 38.99 -29.36
C ARG A 47 23.80 37.57 -28.78
N GLY A 48 24.18 37.48 -27.50
CA GLY A 48 23.66 36.56 -26.49
C GLY A 48 23.80 35.06 -26.75
N TRP A 49 24.76 34.43 -26.08
CA TRP A 49 24.69 33.02 -25.73
C TRP A 49 23.53 32.81 -24.74
N LEU A 50 22.32 32.63 -25.26
CA LEU A 50 21.26 31.97 -24.52
C LEU A 50 21.65 30.49 -24.45
N LEU A 51 22.22 30.09 -23.32
CA LEU A 51 22.30 28.71 -22.89
C LEU A 51 20.87 28.16 -22.86
N ARG A 52 20.41 27.60 -23.98
CA ARG A 52 19.21 26.77 -24.01
C ARG A 52 19.48 25.66 -22.99
N GLY A 53 18.60 25.60 -21.99
CA GLY A 53 18.65 24.65 -20.90
C GLY A 53 18.98 23.25 -21.42
N ARG A 54 19.84 22.57 -20.66
CA ARG A 54 20.25 21.17 -20.84
C ARG A 54 18.98 20.33 -21.06
N ARG A 55 18.61 20.08 -22.33
CA ARG A 55 17.76 18.93 -22.65
C ARG A 55 18.61 17.74 -22.24
N THR A 56 18.18 16.99 -21.23
CA THR A 56 18.68 15.65 -21.01
C THR A 56 18.42 14.89 -22.31
N THR A 57 19.47 14.73 -23.11
CA THR A 57 19.43 13.88 -24.30
C THR A 57 19.23 12.46 -23.79
N ARG A 58 17.99 11.98 -23.81
CA ARG A 58 17.69 10.56 -23.64
C ARG A 58 18.37 9.86 -24.81
N THR A 59 19.54 9.27 -24.55
CA THR A 59 20.25 8.45 -25.52
C THR A 59 19.43 7.19 -25.71
N THR A 60 18.79 7.09 -26.87
CA THR A 60 18.05 5.90 -27.27
C THR A 60 19.05 4.85 -27.73
N VAL A 61 18.88 3.62 -27.25
CA VAL A 61 19.66 2.46 -27.66
C VAL A 61 18.70 1.35 -28.05
N GLU A 62 19.15 0.48 -28.95
CA GLU A 62 18.33 -0.62 -29.47
C GLU A 62 17.95 -1.58 -28.34
N CYS A 63 16.65 -1.91 -28.26
CA CYS A 63 16.07 -2.77 -27.22
C CYS A 63 16.52 -2.43 -25.78
N SER A 64 16.80 -1.15 -25.51
CA SER A 64 17.24 -0.64 -24.20
C SER A 64 18.46 -1.35 -23.61
N ASN A 65 19.29 -2.01 -24.45
CA ASN A 65 20.36 -2.92 -24.01
C ASN A 65 19.88 -4.06 -23.09
N LYS A 66 18.58 -4.41 -23.16
CA LYS A 66 17.91 -5.45 -22.36
C LYS A 66 17.11 -6.42 -23.22
N GLY A 67 17.62 -6.65 -24.42
CA GLY A 67 17.05 -7.59 -25.36
C GLY A 67 17.82 -7.59 -26.67
N VAL A 68 17.46 -8.54 -27.53
CA VAL A 68 18.01 -8.71 -28.87
C VAL A 68 16.98 -8.24 -29.89
N CYS A 69 17.40 -7.39 -30.83
CA CYS A 69 16.54 -6.97 -31.94
C CYS A 69 16.51 -8.04 -33.02
N ASP A 70 15.30 -8.46 -33.37
CA ASP A 70 15.05 -9.13 -34.65
C ASP A 70 14.95 -8.04 -35.73
N TYR A 71 15.98 -7.92 -36.56
CA TYR A 71 16.02 -6.95 -37.64
C TYR A 71 15.07 -7.28 -38.81
N GLU A 72 14.59 -8.51 -38.91
CA GLU A 72 13.62 -8.91 -39.94
C GLU A 72 12.20 -8.53 -39.51
N GLU A 73 11.82 -8.81 -38.27
CA GLU A 73 10.50 -8.47 -37.72
C GLU A 73 10.42 -7.03 -37.20
N GLY A 74 11.57 -6.39 -36.91
CA GLY A 74 11.65 -5.09 -36.25
C GLY A 74 11.17 -5.13 -34.80
N ALA A 75 11.28 -6.28 -34.13
CA ALA A 75 10.79 -6.51 -32.77
C ALA A 75 11.93 -6.85 -31.81
N CYS A 76 11.80 -6.47 -30.54
CA CYS A 76 12.76 -6.83 -29.50
C CYS A 76 12.32 -8.10 -28.76
N THR A 77 13.24 -9.05 -28.60
CA THR A 77 13.10 -10.16 -27.64
C THR A 77 13.83 -9.77 -26.36
N CYS A 78 13.08 -9.59 -25.27
CA CYS A 78 13.62 -9.06 -24.02
C CYS A 78 14.29 -10.11 -23.14
N ASP A 79 15.27 -9.66 -22.38
CA ASP A 79 15.88 -10.43 -21.29
C ASP A 79 14.88 -10.66 -20.16
N GLU A 80 15.12 -11.68 -19.32
CA GLU A 80 14.27 -12.01 -18.18
C GLU A 80 14.05 -10.80 -17.25
N GLY A 81 12.80 -10.57 -16.85
CA GLY A 81 12.41 -9.44 -15.99
C GLY A 81 12.30 -8.09 -16.71
N PHE A 82 12.44 -8.04 -18.04
CA PHE A 82 12.23 -6.84 -18.84
C PHE A 82 11.13 -7.05 -19.88
N VAL A 83 10.28 -6.04 -20.05
CA VAL A 83 9.15 -6.07 -20.98
C VAL A 83 8.96 -4.73 -21.68
N GLY A 84 8.02 -4.69 -22.63
CA GLY A 84 7.77 -3.53 -23.49
C GLY A 84 8.36 -3.71 -24.88
N SER A 85 7.94 -2.88 -25.83
CA SER A 85 8.35 -3.00 -27.25
C SER A 85 9.85 -2.79 -27.47
N ALA A 86 10.54 -2.18 -26.51
CA ALA A 86 11.98 -1.97 -26.53
C ALA A 86 12.65 -2.49 -25.23
N CYS A 87 12.02 -3.40 -24.50
CA CYS A 87 12.54 -3.97 -23.24
C CYS A 87 12.90 -2.91 -22.18
N GLN A 88 12.19 -1.78 -22.21
CA GLN A 88 12.56 -0.57 -21.48
C GLN A 88 12.07 -0.55 -20.03
N ARG A 89 11.09 -1.40 -19.68
CA ARG A 89 10.46 -1.42 -18.36
C ARG A 89 10.66 -2.76 -17.69
N LEU A 90 10.71 -2.75 -16.36
CA LEU A 90 10.71 -3.97 -15.57
C LEU A 90 9.38 -4.69 -15.73
N GLU A 91 9.47 -6.01 -15.80
CA GLU A 91 8.32 -6.88 -15.67
C GLU A 91 7.75 -6.73 -14.26
N TYR A 92 6.44 -6.56 -14.16
CA TYR A 92 5.78 -6.58 -12.87
C TYR A 92 5.44 -8.02 -12.48
N PRO A 93 5.46 -8.36 -11.18
CA PRO A 93 5.24 -9.72 -10.72
C PRO A 93 3.84 -10.23 -11.06
N HIS A 94 3.74 -11.37 -11.76
CA HIS A 94 2.55 -12.23 -11.93
C HIS A 94 1.18 -11.55 -12.05
N ALA A 95 1.09 -10.39 -12.70
CA ALA A 95 -0.13 -9.56 -12.71
C ALA A 95 -0.76 -9.34 -11.32
N CYS A 96 0.09 -9.18 -10.30
CA CYS A 96 -0.28 -9.01 -8.91
C CYS A 96 -1.25 -10.09 -8.40
N ASN A 97 -1.13 -11.30 -8.93
CA ASN A 97 -1.99 -12.47 -8.65
C ASN A 97 -3.50 -12.18 -8.76
N GLY A 98 -3.90 -11.17 -9.53
CA GLY A 98 -5.29 -10.71 -9.60
C GLY A 98 -5.82 -10.07 -8.31
N ALA A 99 -4.97 -9.91 -7.28
CA ALA A 99 -5.27 -9.32 -5.99
C ALA A 99 -4.71 -7.89 -5.84
N GLY A 100 -4.24 -7.28 -6.93
CA GLY A 100 -3.68 -5.93 -6.90
C GLY A 100 -3.73 -5.22 -8.24
N GLN A 101 -3.26 -3.98 -8.25
CA GLN A 101 -3.09 -3.16 -9.45
C GLN A 101 -1.61 -3.07 -9.82
N CYS A 102 -1.27 -3.40 -11.06
CA CYS A 102 0.07 -3.18 -11.60
C CYS A 102 0.23 -1.71 -11.93
N LEU A 103 1.08 -0.99 -11.20
CA LEU A 103 1.31 0.44 -11.39
C LEU A 103 2.80 0.69 -11.58
N SER A 104 3.13 1.66 -12.41
CA SER A 104 4.45 2.29 -12.41
C SER A 104 4.63 3.16 -11.16
N LEU A 105 5.87 3.49 -10.79
CA LEU A 105 6.14 4.45 -9.69
C LEU A 105 5.42 5.79 -9.90
N LYS A 106 5.32 6.25 -11.16
CA LYS A 106 4.57 7.44 -11.52
C LYS A 106 3.09 7.32 -11.20
N GLU A 107 2.45 6.25 -11.64
CA GLU A 107 1.03 6.00 -11.38
C GLU A 107 0.74 5.78 -9.88
N LEU A 108 1.62 5.05 -9.18
CA LEU A 108 1.54 4.88 -7.73
C LEU A 108 1.61 6.23 -7.02
N SER A 109 2.59 7.08 -7.37
CA SER A 109 2.73 8.41 -6.77
C SER A 109 1.50 9.29 -6.96
N ALA A 110 0.89 9.24 -8.15
CA ALA A 110 -0.31 10.00 -8.46
C ALA A 110 -1.54 9.51 -7.68
N THR A 111 -1.57 8.26 -7.22
CA THR A 111 -2.73 7.68 -6.53
C THR A 111 -2.96 8.28 -5.14
N TYR A 112 -1.91 8.82 -4.51
CA TYR A 112 -1.99 9.44 -3.18
C TYR A 112 -2.02 10.98 -3.24
N ALA A 113 -1.83 11.56 -4.42
CA ALA A 113 -1.73 13.00 -4.61
C ALA A 113 -3.10 13.65 -4.79
N VAL A 114 -3.43 14.60 -3.92
CA VAL A 114 -4.72 15.31 -3.88
C VAL A 114 -4.52 16.84 -3.93
N GLY A 115 -3.37 17.32 -3.46
CA GLY A 115 -2.94 18.71 -3.46
C GLY A 115 -1.42 18.81 -3.64
N SER A 116 -0.69 19.05 -2.55
CA SER A 116 0.74 19.34 -2.56
C SER A 116 1.62 18.13 -2.21
N GLU A 117 1.10 16.90 -2.31
CA GLU A 117 1.86 15.69 -2.06
C GLU A 117 3.00 15.57 -3.07
N PRO A 118 4.11 14.93 -2.66
CA PRO A 118 5.22 14.68 -3.56
C PRO A 118 4.78 13.79 -4.72
N LEU A 119 5.12 14.20 -5.94
CA LEU A 119 4.98 13.39 -7.15
C LEU A 119 6.33 12.81 -7.57
N TYR A 120 6.27 11.66 -8.22
CA TYR A 120 7.42 10.98 -8.81
C TYR A 120 7.17 10.81 -10.32
N ASP A 121 7.33 11.88 -11.09
CA ASP A 121 6.83 11.95 -12.47
C ASP A 121 7.87 12.43 -13.50
N ASN A 122 9.03 12.90 -13.03
CA ASN A 122 10.06 13.51 -13.86
C ASN A 122 11.42 12.78 -13.81
N VAL A 123 11.51 11.66 -13.08
CA VAL A 123 12.71 10.80 -13.03
C VAL A 123 12.58 9.67 -14.06
N TRP A 124 13.71 9.14 -14.54
CA TRP A 124 13.71 8.17 -15.64
C TRP A 124 12.97 6.87 -15.31
N ASP A 125 13.15 6.36 -14.08
CA ASP A 125 12.61 5.11 -13.56
C ASP A 125 11.15 5.22 -13.15
N ALA A 126 10.60 6.44 -13.07
CA ALA A 126 9.20 6.70 -12.75
C ALA A 126 8.24 5.94 -13.66
N GLU A 127 8.61 5.77 -14.93
CA GLU A 127 7.82 5.06 -15.95
C GLU A 127 8.37 3.67 -16.28
N MET A 128 9.48 3.25 -15.65
CA MET A 128 10.20 2.01 -16.00
C MET A 128 10.15 0.98 -14.89
N VAL A 129 10.07 1.41 -13.63
CA VAL A 129 9.87 0.53 -12.48
C VAL A 129 8.38 0.36 -12.25
N TYR A 130 7.95 -0.89 -12.23
CA TYR A 130 6.59 -1.31 -11.94
C TYR A 130 6.57 -2.18 -10.69
N GLY A 131 5.44 -2.17 -10.00
CA GLY A 131 5.18 -3.06 -8.90
C GLY A 131 3.68 -3.21 -8.65
N CYS A 132 3.35 -3.91 -7.58
CA CYS A 132 2.00 -4.25 -7.25
C CYS A 132 1.47 -3.42 -6.10
N LYS A 133 0.42 -2.63 -6.36
CA LYS A 133 -0.40 -2.04 -5.31
C LYS A 133 -1.47 -3.06 -4.91
N CYS A 134 -1.23 -3.78 -3.80
CA CYS A 134 -2.14 -4.82 -3.35
C CYS A 134 -3.49 -4.27 -2.86
N SER A 135 -4.52 -5.08 -3.06
CA SER A 135 -5.85 -4.84 -2.49
C SER A 135 -5.82 -5.06 -0.98
N LYS A 136 -6.77 -4.47 -0.24
CA LYS A 136 -6.87 -4.65 1.21
C LYS A 136 -6.95 -6.14 1.56
N GLY A 137 -6.12 -6.57 2.51
CA GLY A 137 -6.03 -7.96 2.94
C GLY A 137 -5.02 -8.81 2.17
N TYR A 138 -4.32 -8.25 1.19
CA TYR A 138 -3.21 -8.89 0.48
C TYR A 138 -1.94 -8.05 0.61
N HIS A 139 -0.80 -8.72 0.61
CA HIS A 139 0.52 -8.10 0.69
C HIS A 139 1.56 -9.00 0.01
N ASP A 140 2.84 -8.70 0.22
CA ASP A 140 3.98 -9.23 -0.53
C ASP A 140 4.17 -8.54 -1.89
N TYR A 141 5.33 -8.74 -2.51
CA TYR A 141 5.74 -8.04 -3.73
C TYR A 141 4.79 -8.26 -4.93
N ASP A 142 4.08 -9.38 -4.95
CA ASP A 142 3.16 -9.80 -6.01
C ASP A 142 1.71 -9.97 -5.53
N CYS A 143 1.39 -9.56 -4.30
CA CYS A 143 0.08 -9.71 -3.67
C CYS A 143 -0.40 -11.17 -3.50
N SER A 144 0.50 -12.15 -3.51
CA SER A 144 0.15 -13.57 -3.34
C SER A 144 -0.23 -13.93 -1.90
N LEU A 145 0.31 -13.22 -0.91
CA LEU A 145 0.10 -13.51 0.50
C LEU A 145 -1.07 -12.71 1.07
N ARG A 146 -1.73 -13.30 2.07
CA ARG A 146 -2.85 -12.72 2.80
C ARG A 146 -2.37 -12.05 4.09
N SER A 147 -2.84 -10.83 4.31
CA SER A 147 -2.63 -10.12 5.56
C SER A 147 -3.57 -10.66 6.65
N CYS A 148 -3.03 -10.96 7.83
CA CYS A 148 -3.86 -11.33 8.97
C CYS A 148 -4.61 -10.14 9.57
N PRO A 149 -5.66 -10.41 10.37
CA PRO A 149 -6.26 -9.42 11.25
C PRO A 149 -5.18 -8.74 12.10
N ARG A 150 -5.37 -7.43 12.29
CA ARG A 150 -4.52 -6.61 13.14
C ARG A 150 -5.36 -6.13 14.32
N GLY A 151 -4.70 -5.84 15.42
CA GLY A 151 -5.38 -5.42 16.64
C GLY A 151 -4.45 -4.72 17.62
N ASP A 152 -5.08 -4.25 18.69
CA ASP A 152 -4.44 -3.64 19.85
C ASP A 152 -3.94 -4.75 20.78
N ASP A 153 -2.78 -4.56 21.40
CA ASP A 153 -2.26 -5.53 22.35
C ASP A 153 -3.16 -5.58 23.59
N PRO A 154 -3.71 -6.73 24.00
CA PRO A 154 -4.66 -6.79 25.11
C PRO A 154 -4.07 -6.39 26.46
N LEU A 155 -2.74 -6.30 26.57
CA LEU A 155 -2.04 -6.01 27.82
C LEU A 155 -1.54 -4.56 27.91
N THR A 156 -1.70 -3.78 26.85
CA THR A 156 -1.46 -2.33 26.89
C THR A 156 -2.72 -1.61 27.35
N THR A 157 -2.54 -0.61 28.23
CA THR A 157 -3.66 0.10 28.86
C THR A 157 -3.45 1.60 28.77
N GLY A 158 -4.55 2.37 28.92
CA GLY A 158 -4.50 3.84 28.89
C GLY A 158 -4.26 4.44 27.51
N GLN A 159 -4.34 3.64 26.46
CA GLN A 159 -4.18 4.09 25.08
C GLN A 159 -5.41 4.82 24.56
N LYS A 160 -5.22 5.62 23.52
CA LYS A 160 -6.25 6.43 22.90
C LYS A 160 -6.42 6.09 21.43
N ASN A 161 -7.66 6.16 20.98
CA ASN A 161 -8.00 6.15 19.57
C ASN A 161 -7.50 7.44 18.90
N GLU A 162 -7.18 7.35 17.61
CA GLU A 162 -6.95 8.55 16.80
C GLU A 162 -8.27 9.32 16.70
N VAL A 163 -8.20 10.64 16.91
CA VAL A 163 -9.32 11.55 16.69
C VAL A 163 -8.83 12.71 15.84
N GLN A 164 -9.37 12.82 14.63
CA GLN A 164 -9.15 13.97 13.76
C GLN A 164 -10.38 14.88 13.76
N ILE A 165 -10.16 16.18 13.58
CA ILE A 165 -11.23 17.17 13.67
C ILE A 165 -11.39 17.83 12.31
N VAL A 166 -12.64 17.98 11.87
CA VAL A 166 -13.01 18.81 10.72
C VAL A 166 -13.88 19.96 11.20
N GLN A 167 -13.61 21.16 10.70
CA GLN A 167 -14.44 22.34 10.92
C GLN A 167 -14.87 22.89 9.58
N CYS A 168 -16.18 23.09 9.41
CA CYS A 168 -16.73 23.70 8.22
C CYS A 168 -17.65 24.88 8.57
N THR A 169 -17.39 26.01 7.91
CA THR A 169 -18.32 27.15 7.86
C THR A 169 -18.76 27.37 6.42
N ALA A 170 -20.06 27.30 6.15
CA ALA A 170 -20.59 27.53 4.80
C ALA A 170 -22.09 27.84 4.79
N THR A 171 -22.54 28.50 3.72
CA THR A 171 -23.96 28.80 3.46
C THR A 171 -24.53 28.02 2.27
N GLY A 172 -23.73 27.22 1.57
CA GLY A 172 -24.22 26.40 0.46
C GLY A 172 -23.17 25.51 -0.22
N ARG A 173 -23.68 24.64 -1.11
CA ARG A 173 -22.94 23.72 -2.00
C ARG A 173 -22.23 22.56 -1.26
N SER A 174 -21.04 22.17 -1.69
CA SER A 174 -20.33 21.00 -1.16
C SER A 174 -18.84 21.28 -1.05
N PHE A 175 -18.15 20.49 -0.24
CA PHE A 175 -16.69 20.44 -0.22
C PHE A 175 -16.21 19.03 -0.52
N PHE A 176 -14.93 18.88 -0.81
CA PHE A 176 -14.34 17.56 -0.97
C PHE A 176 -13.66 17.12 0.32
N PHE A 177 -13.90 15.87 0.69
CA PHE A 177 -13.23 15.18 1.77
C PHE A 177 -12.34 14.10 1.18
N PHE A 178 -11.08 14.06 1.57
CA PHE A 178 -10.09 13.09 1.12
C PHE A 178 -9.39 12.42 2.29
N PHE A 179 -9.14 11.13 2.14
CA PHE A 179 -8.32 10.31 3.00
C PHE A 179 -7.46 9.38 2.15
N SER A 180 -6.14 9.40 2.36
CA SER A 180 -5.19 8.54 1.64
C SER A 180 -5.34 8.56 0.11
N GLY A 181 -5.56 9.74 -0.46
CA GLY A 181 -5.70 9.93 -1.92
C GLY A 181 -7.11 9.73 -2.47
N GLN A 182 -8.00 9.10 -1.71
CA GLN A 182 -9.38 8.82 -2.11
C GLN A 182 -10.34 9.79 -1.43
N GLY A 183 -11.46 10.12 -2.07
CA GLY A 183 -12.37 11.11 -1.50
C GLY A 183 -13.76 11.11 -2.09
N ALA A 184 -14.62 11.88 -1.44
CA ALA A 184 -16.01 12.08 -1.82
C ALA A 184 -16.40 13.55 -1.67
N GLN A 185 -17.46 13.97 -2.37
CA GLN A 185 -18.09 15.26 -2.13
C GLN A 185 -19.05 15.16 -0.95
N VAL A 186 -18.99 16.15 -0.07
CA VAL A 186 -19.82 16.26 1.11
C VAL A 186 -20.68 17.52 0.99
N PRO A 187 -22.02 17.38 0.95
CA PRO A 187 -22.93 18.53 1.01
C PRO A 187 -22.75 19.33 2.30
N PHE A 188 -22.85 20.66 2.21
CA PHE A 188 -22.67 21.56 3.35
C PHE A 188 -23.70 21.31 4.47
N ASP A 189 -24.92 20.91 4.10
CA ASP A 189 -26.06 20.66 4.96
C ASP A 189 -26.23 19.18 5.31
N ALA A 190 -25.24 18.33 5.01
CA ALA A 190 -25.30 16.91 5.33
C ALA A 190 -25.50 16.70 6.83
N THR A 191 -26.47 15.85 7.20
CA THR A 191 -26.70 15.45 8.59
C THR A 191 -25.62 14.47 9.05
N LEU A 192 -25.56 14.19 10.36
CA LEU A 192 -24.60 13.23 10.93
C LEU A 192 -24.63 11.85 10.22
N SER A 193 -25.83 11.30 10.00
CA SER A 193 -26.00 9.98 9.38
C SER A 193 -25.65 9.99 7.89
N GLN A 194 -25.99 11.07 7.18
CA GLN A 194 -25.60 11.26 5.78
C GLN A 194 -24.08 11.37 5.66
N PHE A 195 -23.44 12.14 6.54
CA PHE A 195 -21.99 12.30 6.53
C PHE A 195 -21.27 10.98 6.83
N GLN A 196 -21.72 10.22 7.83
CA GLN A 196 -21.19 8.86 8.10
C GLN A 196 -21.34 7.94 6.88
N SER A 197 -22.49 8.00 6.20
CA SER A 197 -22.74 7.20 5.00
C SER A 197 -21.81 7.60 3.84
N ILE A 198 -21.55 8.91 3.67
CA ILE A 198 -20.61 9.41 2.65
C ILE A 198 -19.19 8.93 2.96
N LEU A 199 -18.73 9.00 4.20
CA LEU A 199 -17.40 8.51 4.59
C LEU A 199 -17.24 7.01 4.30
N ALA A 200 -18.28 6.21 4.51
CA ALA A 200 -18.27 4.79 4.20
C ALA A 200 -18.17 4.47 2.69
N THR A 201 -18.42 5.44 1.80
CA THR A 201 -18.23 5.26 0.35
C THR A 201 -16.78 5.44 -0.10
N ILE A 202 -15.92 6.03 0.75
CA ILE A 202 -14.53 6.30 0.40
C ILE A 202 -13.75 4.96 0.44
N PRO A 203 -13.12 4.55 -0.67
CA PRO A 203 -12.37 3.29 -0.72
C PRO A 203 -11.28 3.22 0.35
N ASN A 204 -11.24 2.10 1.07
CA ASN A 204 -10.28 1.82 2.15
C ASN A 204 -10.32 2.83 3.32
N PHE A 205 -11.40 3.59 3.48
CA PHE A 205 -11.56 4.43 4.65
C PHE A 205 -11.79 3.56 5.90
N PRO A 206 -11.07 3.81 7.01
CA PRO A 206 -11.25 3.07 8.25
C PRO A 206 -12.67 3.20 8.81
N GLN A 207 -13.05 2.26 9.69
CA GLN A 207 -14.28 2.42 10.44
C GLN A 207 -14.10 3.55 11.46
N VAL A 208 -15.03 4.50 11.45
CA VAL A 208 -14.98 5.69 12.30
C VAL A 208 -16.30 5.89 13.03
N LYS A 209 -16.21 6.53 14.19
CA LYS A 209 -17.34 7.12 14.89
C LYS A 209 -17.28 8.63 14.71
N VAL A 210 -18.33 9.19 14.10
CA VAL A 210 -18.44 10.64 13.92
C VAL A 210 -19.37 11.24 14.96
N SER A 211 -18.99 12.39 15.51
CA SER A 211 -19.84 13.20 16.38
C SER A 211 -19.70 14.69 16.04
N PHE A 212 -20.80 15.44 16.15
CA PHE A 212 -20.81 16.89 15.98
C PHE A 212 -20.67 17.58 17.34
N GLY A 213 -20.00 18.72 17.34
CA GLY A 213 -19.80 19.54 18.53
C GLY A 213 -20.98 20.46 18.78
N GLY A 214 -21.38 20.59 20.05
CA GLY A 214 -22.39 21.56 20.47
C GLY A 214 -23.80 21.20 19.98
N THR A 215 -24.47 22.16 19.34
CA THR A 215 -25.87 22.03 18.87
C THR A 215 -25.99 21.95 17.34
N ALA A 216 -24.88 21.73 16.63
CA ALA A 216 -24.87 21.63 15.19
C ALA A 216 -25.56 20.34 14.71
N ASN A 217 -26.46 20.47 13.73
CA ASN A 217 -27.19 19.34 13.12
C ASN A 217 -26.70 19.00 11.71
N THR A 218 -25.85 19.86 11.14
CA THR A 218 -25.30 19.76 9.78
C THR A 218 -23.78 19.90 9.80
N VAL A 219 -23.11 19.32 8.81
CA VAL A 219 -21.64 19.34 8.69
C VAL A 219 -21.09 20.78 8.72
N CYS A 220 -21.65 21.68 7.92
CA CYS A 220 -21.30 23.10 7.95
C CYS A 220 -22.34 23.90 8.71
N SER A 221 -21.90 24.96 9.40
CA SER A 221 -22.77 25.97 10.04
C SER A 221 -22.37 27.36 9.58
N SER A 222 -23.35 28.26 9.42
CA SER A 222 -23.10 29.66 9.05
C SER A 222 -22.89 30.59 10.25
N ALA A 223 -23.12 30.10 11.47
CA ALA A 223 -23.16 30.92 12.69
C ALA A 223 -22.12 30.51 13.75
N THR A 224 -21.68 29.27 13.75
CA THR A 224 -20.72 28.72 14.72
C THR A 224 -19.78 27.74 14.07
N ASP A 225 -18.57 27.64 14.60
CA ASP A 225 -17.61 26.63 14.20
C ASP A 225 -18.10 25.24 14.67
N ASN A 226 -18.65 24.44 13.77
CA ASN A 226 -18.99 23.05 14.08
C ASN A 226 -17.71 22.23 14.16
N ALA A 227 -17.37 21.77 15.36
CA ALA A 227 -16.29 20.82 15.57
C ALA A 227 -16.80 19.40 15.26
N ILE A 228 -16.43 18.84 14.11
CA ILE A 228 -16.76 17.45 13.76
C ILE A 228 -15.60 16.57 14.22
N LEU A 229 -15.85 15.72 15.21
CA LEU A 229 -14.87 14.76 15.70
C LEU A 229 -15.05 13.44 14.95
N ILE A 230 -13.98 12.99 14.30
CA ILE A 230 -13.90 11.72 13.60
C ILE A 230 -12.93 10.84 14.39
N GLU A 231 -13.48 9.95 15.19
CA GLU A 231 -12.75 8.97 15.99
C GLU A 231 -12.55 7.69 15.19
N PHE A 232 -11.32 7.25 15.02
CA PHE A 232 -10.99 6.00 14.34
C PHE A 232 -11.14 4.85 15.34
N ILE A 233 -12.18 4.04 15.11
CA ILE A 233 -12.57 2.94 16.01
C ILE A 233 -12.05 1.57 15.54
N TYR A 234 -11.31 1.57 14.44
CA TYR A 234 -10.64 0.44 13.81
C TYR A 234 -9.46 0.96 12.99
N ASP A 235 -8.55 0.08 12.56
CA ASP A 235 -7.27 0.48 11.96
C ASP A 235 -6.53 1.45 12.89
N PHE A 236 -6.16 0.97 14.09
CA PHE A 236 -5.62 1.80 15.17
C PHE A 236 -4.23 2.42 14.88
N GLY A 237 -3.74 3.21 15.82
CA GLY A 237 -2.48 3.95 15.71
C GLY A 237 -2.61 5.27 14.95
N PRO A 238 -1.48 5.98 14.71
CA PRO A 238 -1.48 7.25 14.01
C PRO A 238 -2.01 7.12 12.57
N GLN A 239 -3.01 7.92 12.22
CA GLN A 239 -3.62 7.89 10.88
C GLN A 239 -3.09 9.00 9.96
N PRO A 240 -3.10 8.79 8.64
CA PRO A 240 -2.87 9.87 7.68
C PRO A 240 -3.82 11.06 7.95
N PRO A 241 -3.33 12.31 7.83
CA PRO A 241 -4.19 13.48 7.99
C PRO A 241 -5.31 13.52 6.94
N ILE A 242 -6.54 13.73 7.40
CA ILE A 242 -7.69 14.04 6.55
C ILE A 242 -7.45 15.36 5.83
N LYS A 243 -7.79 15.39 4.54
CA LYS A 243 -7.70 16.60 3.72
C LYS A 243 -9.09 17.02 3.28
N VAL A 244 -9.38 18.30 3.48
CA VAL A 244 -10.66 18.90 3.11
C VAL A 244 -10.42 20.10 2.21
N MET A 245 -11.22 20.24 1.17
CA MET A 245 -11.05 21.29 0.18
C MET A 245 -12.38 21.93 -0.17
N GLY A 246 -12.53 23.20 0.23
CA GLY A 246 -13.64 24.06 -0.18
C GLY A 246 -13.42 24.70 -1.56
N SER A 247 -12.19 24.66 -2.06
CA SER A 247 -11.81 25.04 -3.42
C SER A 247 -10.83 24.03 -3.98
N LEU A 248 -10.99 23.67 -5.25
CA LEU A 248 -10.11 22.73 -5.94
C LEU A 248 -9.70 23.33 -7.28
N LYS A 249 -8.39 23.37 -7.55
CA LYS A 249 -7.81 23.94 -8.80
C LYS A 249 -8.33 25.36 -9.12
N GLY A 250 -8.48 26.20 -8.09
CA GLY A 250 -8.96 27.58 -8.23
C GLY A 250 -10.47 27.74 -8.41
N VAL A 251 -11.24 26.64 -8.42
CA VAL A 251 -12.70 26.67 -8.47
C VAL A 251 -13.24 26.56 -7.04
N ALA A 252 -14.07 27.51 -6.61
CA ALA A 252 -14.75 27.44 -5.33
C ALA A 252 -15.94 26.48 -5.40
N TYR A 253 -15.96 25.49 -4.51
CA TYR A 253 -17.04 24.52 -4.39
C TYR A 253 -17.97 24.84 -3.23
N LEU A 254 -17.45 25.43 -2.15
CA LEU A 254 -18.26 25.99 -1.08
C LEU A 254 -18.74 27.41 -1.41
N THR A 255 -19.93 27.75 -0.96
CA THR A 255 -20.44 29.13 -0.94
C THR A 255 -20.39 29.67 0.47
N GLY A 256 -19.65 30.76 0.68
CA GLY A 256 -19.44 31.36 2.00
C GLY A 256 -18.55 30.49 2.89
N GLY A 257 -17.62 31.11 3.63
CA GLY A 257 -16.78 30.41 4.60
C GLY A 257 -15.71 29.46 4.02
N SER A 258 -15.31 28.47 4.82
CA SER A 258 -14.15 27.61 4.57
C SER A 258 -14.25 26.29 5.34
N VAL A 259 -13.45 25.31 4.93
CA VAL A 259 -13.34 24.02 5.60
C VAL A 259 -11.88 23.71 5.92
N PHE A 260 -11.63 23.22 7.14
CA PHE A 260 -10.31 22.88 7.64
C PHE A 260 -10.34 21.54 8.37
N ALA A 261 -9.20 20.86 8.42
CA ALA A 261 -9.01 19.64 9.19
C ALA A 261 -7.76 19.77 10.07
N ALA A 262 -7.79 19.13 11.23
CA ALA A 262 -6.69 19.07 12.18
C ALA A 262 -6.48 17.64 12.67
N SER A 263 -5.22 17.24 12.78
CA SER A 263 -4.77 15.92 13.26
C SER A 263 -3.57 16.07 14.19
N ALA A 264 -3.16 14.98 14.84
CA ALA A 264 -1.92 14.90 15.63
C ALA A 264 -1.72 16.02 16.68
N GLY A 265 -2.78 16.40 17.41
CA GLY A 265 -2.72 17.43 18.45
C GLY A 265 -3.07 18.84 17.97
N GLY A 266 -3.36 19.03 16.67
CA GLY A 266 -3.90 20.28 16.14
C GLY A 266 -5.23 20.65 16.81
N ILE A 267 -5.44 21.95 17.05
CA ILE A 267 -6.64 22.50 17.68
C ILE A 267 -7.52 23.13 16.61
N LEU A 268 -8.80 22.80 16.62
CA LEU A 268 -9.79 23.32 15.69
C LEU A 268 -11.16 23.42 16.38
N ALA A 269 -11.88 24.53 16.17
CA ALA A 269 -13.18 24.80 16.82
C ALA A 269 -13.20 24.56 18.35
N GLY A 270 -12.12 24.93 19.06
CA GLY A 270 -12.01 24.77 20.52
C GLY A 270 -11.84 23.32 21.01
N ARG A 271 -11.56 22.38 20.11
CA ARG A 271 -11.27 20.97 20.40
C ARG A 271 -9.84 20.63 19.95
N THR A 272 -9.21 19.70 20.64
CA THR A 272 -7.85 19.21 20.33
C THR A 272 -7.95 17.83 19.72
N SER A 273 -7.36 17.65 18.54
CA SER A 273 -7.24 16.32 17.91
C SER A 273 -6.33 15.42 18.73
N VAL A 274 -6.52 14.10 18.63
CA VAL A 274 -5.77 13.12 19.42
C VAL A 274 -5.01 12.22 18.47
N GLN A 275 -3.70 12.13 18.63
CA GLN A 275 -2.91 11.12 17.94
C GLN A 275 -3.17 9.75 18.57
N GLY A 276 -3.53 8.76 17.76
CA GLY A 276 -3.79 7.40 18.19
C GLY A 276 -2.53 6.73 18.73
N THR A 277 -2.66 6.06 19.88
CA THR A 277 -1.54 5.38 20.56
C THR A 277 -1.75 3.88 20.72
N LYS A 278 -2.92 3.37 20.33
CA LYS A 278 -3.20 1.94 20.26
C LYS A 278 -2.31 1.26 19.23
N GLU A 279 -1.85 0.05 19.53
CA GLU A 279 -1.12 -0.73 18.54
C GLU A 279 -2.06 -1.16 17.41
N TRP A 280 -1.46 -1.41 16.25
CA TRP A 280 -2.16 -1.99 15.11
C TRP A 280 -1.28 -3.05 14.49
N GLU A 281 -1.08 -4.14 15.20
CA GLU A 281 -0.08 -5.15 14.82
C GLU A 281 -0.75 -6.46 14.42
N PHE A 282 -0.09 -7.21 13.54
CA PHE A 282 -0.61 -8.51 13.11
C PHE A 282 -0.85 -9.41 14.31
N CYS A 283 -2.06 -9.97 14.38
CA CYS A 283 -2.48 -10.84 15.48
C CYS A 283 -2.26 -10.20 16.86
N SER A 284 -2.38 -8.87 16.96
CA SER A 284 -2.23 -8.09 18.20
C SER A 284 -0.90 -8.35 18.93
N ASN A 285 0.15 -8.75 18.20
CA ASN A 285 1.42 -9.25 18.76
C ASN A 285 1.28 -10.44 19.74
N ARG A 286 0.16 -11.17 19.69
CA ARG A 286 -0.18 -12.27 20.61
C ARG A 286 -0.60 -13.54 19.87
N GLY A 287 -0.25 -13.63 18.60
CA GLY A 287 -0.32 -14.84 17.80
C GLY A 287 0.57 -14.77 16.58
N ASP A 288 0.68 -15.91 15.90
CA ASP A 288 1.38 -16.04 14.63
C ASP A 288 0.40 -15.84 13.48
N CYS A 289 0.85 -15.14 12.44
CA CYS A 289 0.07 -14.98 11.21
C CYS A 289 0.41 -16.09 10.21
N ASN A 290 -0.59 -16.88 9.83
CA ASN A 290 -0.45 -17.72 8.64
C ASN A 290 -0.75 -16.87 7.40
N TYR A 291 0.29 -16.50 6.64
CA TYR A 291 0.18 -15.64 5.46
C TYR A 291 -0.45 -16.33 4.24
N GLU A 292 -0.58 -17.67 4.22
CA GLU A 292 -1.27 -18.38 3.15
C GLU A 292 -2.80 -18.30 3.32
N THR A 293 -3.27 -18.41 4.57
CA THR A 293 -4.71 -18.37 4.91
C THR A 293 -5.18 -17.00 5.38
N GLY A 294 -4.28 -16.13 5.83
CA GLY A 294 -4.59 -14.84 6.45
C GLY A 294 -5.22 -14.97 7.83
N GLN A 295 -4.95 -16.07 8.54
CA GLN A 295 -5.54 -16.36 9.85
C GLN A 295 -4.49 -16.29 10.96
N CYS A 296 -4.86 -15.71 12.10
CA CYS A 296 -4.02 -15.72 13.28
C CYS A 296 -4.15 -17.01 14.09
N VAL A 297 -3.02 -17.54 14.52
CA VAL A 297 -2.92 -18.63 15.49
C VAL A 297 -2.47 -18.03 16.81
N CYS A 298 -3.39 -17.93 17.78
CA CYS A 298 -3.11 -17.27 19.05
C CYS A 298 -2.19 -18.10 19.95
N PHE A 299 -1.30 -17.43 20.68
CA PHE A 299 -0.44 -18.11 21.64
C PHE A 299 -1.26 -18.60 22.83
N LEU A 300 -1.24 -19.91 23.07
CA LEU A 300 -1.97 -20.54 24.17
C LEU A 300 -1.07 -20.92 25.36
N ASN A 301 0.24 -20.94 25.16
CA ASN A 301 1.23 -21.38 26.14
C ASN A 301 2.13 -20.21 26.58
N PRO A 302 2.34 -19.99 27.89
CA PRO A 302 1.66 -20.64 29.01
C PRO A 302 0.18 -20.21 29.12
N MET A 303 -0.66 -21.13 29.60
CA MET A 303 -2.07 -20.81 29.88
C MET A 303 -2.15 -19.72 30.96
N PRO A 304 -3.07 -18.74 30.86
CA PRO A 304 -4.33 -18.79 30.09
C PRO A 304 -4.22 -18.51 28.58
N GLY A 305 -3.13 -17.89 28.09
CA GLY A 305 -2.93 -17.55 26.67
C GLY A 305 -3.87 -16.48 26.12
N TYR A 306 -3.99 -16.40 24.80
CA TYR A 306 -4.76 -15.36 24.10
C TYR A 306 -5.84 -15.95 23.20
N ARG A 307 -6.87 -15.16 22.91
CA ARG A 307 -8.00 -15.53 22.06
C ARG A 307 -8.45 -14.35 21.21
N SER A 308 -9.33 -14.64 20.26
CA SER A 308 -9.97 -13.66 19.40
C SER A 308 -10.73 -12.58 20.20
N SER A 309 -10.66 -11.34 19.71
CA SER A 309 -11.23 -10.16 20.36
C SER A 309 -12.39 -9.53 19.57
N ASP A 310 -13.02 -8.52 20.17
CA ASP A 310 -13.96 -7.58 19.55
C ASP A 310 -13.29 -6.30 19.01
N GLY A 311 -11.94 -6.24 19.06
CA GLY A 311 -11.12 -5.06 18.76
C GLY A 311 -10.86 -4.16 19.98
N TYR A 312 -11.48 -4.43 21.14
CA TYR A 312 -11.40 -3.61 22.35
C TYR A 312 -10.99 -4.41 23.59
N GLY A 313 -10.28 -5.53 23.39
CA GLY A 313 -9.77 -6.36 24.47
C GLY A 313 -10.79 -7.34 25.07
N ASN A 314 -12.05 -7.34 24.61
CA ASN A 314 -13.07 -8.29 25.08
C ASN A 314 -13.16 -9.50 24.13
N PRO A 315 -13.71 -10.64 24.58
CA PRO A 315 -13.93 -11.77 23.71
C PRO A 315 -14.80 -11.39 22.51
N GLY A 316 -14.35 -11.76 21.31
CA GLY A 316 -15.09 -11.53 20.07
C GLY A 316 -14.64 -12.45 18.94
N THR A 317 -15.07 -12.16 17.72
CA THR A 317 -14.86 -13.04 16.54
C THR A 317 -13.89 -12.48 15.51
N LEU A 318 -13.10 -11.45 15.85
CA LEU A 318 -12.20 -10.79 14.90
C LEU A 318 -11.04 -11.70 14.43
N GLY A 319 -10.65 -12.68 15.24
CA GLY A 319 -9.56 -13.61 14.94
C GLY A 319 -8.19 -12.94 15.02
N ASP A 320 -8.01 -11.96 15.89
CA ASP A 320 -6.85 -11.08 15.99
C ASP A 320 -5.97 -11.36 17.22
N CYS A 321 -6.32 -12.34 18.06
CA CYS A 321 -5.62 -12.63 19.32
C CYS A 321 -5.55 -11.45 20.31
N GLY A 322 -6.40 -10.44 20.13
CA GLY A 322 -6.41 -9.19 20.89
C GLY A 322 -7.14 -9.29 22.22
N CYS A 323 -7.36 -10.48 22.77
CA CYS A 323 -8.07 -10.68 24.04
C CYS A 323 -7.33 -11.68 24.92
N ALA A 324 -7.01 -11.26 26.15
CA ALA A 324 -6.45 -12.15 27.17
C ALA A 324 -7.47 -13.22 27.57
N ASN A 325 -7.04 -14.48 27.68
CA ASN A 325 -7.91 -15.59 28.03
C ASN A 325 -7.99 -15.87 29.55
N ASP A 326 -7.85 -14.81 30.35
CA ASP A 326 -7.72 -14.78 31.82
C ASP A 326 -8.96 -15.28 32.60
N LYS A 327 -10.11 -15.39 31.94
CA LYS A 327 -11.42 -15.74 32.53
C LYS A 327 -11.94 -17.14 32.20
N ASN A 328 -11.09 -18.05 31.70
CA ASN A 328 -11.49 -19.41 31.34
C ASN A 328 -11.42 -20.41 32.53
N MET A 329 -11.72 -21.70 32.28
CA MET A 329 -11.68 -22.77 33.30
C MET A 329 -10.27 -22.98 33.90
N TYR A 330 -9.22 -22.63 33.18
CA TYR A 330 -7.82 -22.66 33.61
C TYR A 330 -7.36 -21.26 34.09
N GLY A 331 -8.31 -20.39 34.42
CA GLY A 331 -8.16 -18.94 34.54
C GLY A 331 -7.29 -18.46 35.69
N GLY A 332 -6.73 -17.27 35.46
CA GLY A 332 -5.77 -16.55 36.29
C GLY A 332 -5.22 -15.36 35.48
N PRO A 333 -4.54 -14.38 36.12
CA PRO A 333 -3.85 -13.33 35.37
C PRO A 333 -2.76 -13.93 34.47
N MET A 334 -2.32 -13.19 33.45
CA MET A 334 -1.09 -13.56 32.73
C MET A 334 0.08 -13.57 33.72
N LEU A 335 0.85 -14.66 33.73
CA LEU A 335 1.94 -14.88 34.70
C LEU A 335 3.33 -14.89 34.06
N ALA A 336 3.42 -15.11 32.74
CA ALA A 336 4.68 -15.20 32.03
C ALA A 336 4.48 -14.88 30.54
N CYS A 337 5.58 -14.65 29.84
CA CYS A 337 5.57 -14.51 28.39
C CYS A 337 5.29 -15.84 27.69
N VAL A 338 4.90 -15.72 26.43
CA VAL A 338 4.56 -16.84 25.54
C VAL A 338 5.75 -17.74 25.22
N GLY A 339 5.46 -19.00 24.90
CA GLY A 339 6.41 -20.05 24.55
C GLY A 339 6.68 -21.04 25.68
N GLU A 340 7.16 -22.25 25.34
CA GLU A 340 7.64 -23.23 26.33
C GLU A 340 8.88 -22.72 27.06
N LEU A 341 9.80 -22.14 26.29
CA LEU A 341 10.80 -21.21 26.79
C LEU A 341 10.26 -19.81 26.53
N ALA A 342 10.38 -18.92 27.51
CA ALA A 342 9.93 -17.54 27.37
C ALA A 342 10.54 -16.91 26.10
N CYS A 343 9.69 -16.37 25.24
CA CYS A 343 10.10 -15.75 23.97
C CYS A 343 10.92 -16.69 23.08
N SER A 344 10.56 -17.97 23.08
CA SER A 344 11.22 -19.04 22.32
C SER A 344 12.73 -19.16 22.59
N GLY A 345 13.24 -18.59 23.68
CA GLY A 345 14.67 -18.51 23.98
C GLY A 345 15.46 -17.52 23.11
N HIS A 346 14.77 -16.68 22.32
CA HIS A 346 15.36 -15.71 21.39
C HIS A 346 14.97 -14.27 21.71
N GLY A 347 14.65 -14.01 22.98
CA GLY A 347 14.23 -12.70 23.43
C GLY A 347 14.18 -12.60 24.95
N TYR A 348 14.01 -11.36 25.40
CA TYR A 348 13.77 -11.06 26.81
C TYR A 348 12.28 -10.82 27.04
N CYS A 349 11.74 -11.41 28.11
CA CYS A 349 10.36 -11.26 28.52
C CYS A 349 10.19 -10.00 29.40
N THR A 350 9.35 -9.05 28.98
CA THR A 350 8.94 -7.97 29.88
C THR A 350 8.05 -8.53 30.99
N GLY A 351 8.21 -8.03 32.22
CA GLY A 351 7.37 -8.44 33.33
C GLY A 351 5.93 -7.90 33.26
N TYR A 352 5.22 -8.02 34.37
CA TYR A 352 3.91 -7.39 34.55
C TYR A 352 3.98 -5.87 34.26
N PRO A 353 2.99 -5.28 33.57
CA PRO A 353 1.74 -5.90 33.11
C PRO A 353 1.77 -6.45 31.68
N SER A 354 2.83 -6.21 30.89
CA SER A 354 2.76 -6.38 29.43
C SER A 354 3.10 -7.77 28.91
N PHE A 355 3.98 -8.53 29.59
CA PHE A 355 4.40 -9.88 29.17
C PHE A 355 4.75 -9.99 27.68
N LYS A 356 5.41 -8.94 27.17
CA LYS A 356 5.80 -8.78 25.77
C LYS A 356 7.20 -9.35 25.59
N CYS A 357 7.40 -10.08 24.51
CA CYS A 357 8.73 -10.50 24.11
C CYS A 357 9.45 -9.40 23.35
N VAL A 358 10.63 -9.04 23.83
CA VAL A 358 11.57 -8.17 23.13
C VAL A 358 12.61 -9.08 22.48
N CYS A 359 12.47 -9.27 21.17
CA CYS A 359 13.29 -10.20 20.42
C CYS A 359 14.73 -9.74 20.25
N GLU A 360 15.65 -10.70 20.28
CA GLU A 360 17.03 -10.49 19.89
C GLU A 360 17.13 -10.15 18.40
N LYS A 361 18.24 -9.53 18.01
CA LYS A 361 18.46 -9.13 16.62
C LYS A 361 18.37 -10.34 15.68
N GLY A 362 17.52 -10.22 14.66
CA GLY A 362 17.31 -11.28 13.67
C GLY A 362 16.16 -12.22 14.01
N TRP A 363 15.44 -11.97 15.11
CA TRP A 363 14.19 -12.64 15.48
C TRP A 363 13.03 -11.64 15.52
N THR A 364 11.82 -12.13 15.23
CA THR A 364 10.60 -11.34 15.09
C THR A 364 9.37 -12.16 15.49
N ILE A 365 8.18 -11.56 15.36
CA ILE A 365 6.89 -12.05 15.85
C ILE A 365 6.79 -11.96 17.39
N GLY A 366 5.56 -12.04 17.91
CA GLY A 366 5.24 -11.80 19.32
C GLY A 366 5.88 -12.77 20.32
N ASP A 367 6.40 -13.91 19.88
CA ASP A 367 7.09 -14.91 20.70
C ASP A 367 8.57 -15.13 20.30
N CYS A 368 9.09 -14.32 19.37
CA CYS A 368 10.45 -14.42 18.84
C CYS A 368 10.81 -15.77 18.19
N SER A 369 9.83 -16.53 17.71
CA SER A 369 10.06 -17.84 17.08
C SER A 369 10.53 -17.77 15.62
N SER A 370 10.38 -16.62 14.95
CA SER A 370 10.63 -16.48 13.52
C SER A 370 11.77 -15.52 13.22
N ARG A 371 12.46 -15.73 12.09
CA ARG A 371 13.59 -14.90 11.69
C ARG A 371 13.14 -13.58 11.05
N THR A 372 13.86 -12.51 11.35
CA THR A 372 13.70 -11.23 10.66
C THR A 372 14.31 -11.30 9.26
N CYS A 373 13.52 -10.94 8.27
CA CYS A 373 13.96 -10.83 6.89
C CYS A 373 14.91 -9.64 6.68
N PRO A 374 15.88 -9.73 5.75
CA PRO A 374 16.72 -8.59 5.39
C PRO A 374 15.89 -7.41 4.86
N THR A 375 16.34 -6.20 5.18
CA THR A 375 15.77 -4.96 4.66
C THR A 375 16.76 -4.25 3.74
N GLY A 376 16.22 -3.50 2.78
CA GLY A 376 17.00 -2.69 1.84
C GLY A 376 16.17 -1.51 1.32
N PRO A 377 16.78 -0.58 0.57
CA PRO A 377 16.05 0.50 -0.08
C PRO A 377 14.95 -0.05 -0.99
N SER A 378 13.73 0.43 -0.82
CA SER A 378 12.57 0.02 -1.59
C SER A 378 12.74 0.34 -3.08
N TRP A 379 12.40 -0.63 -3.93
CA TRP A 379 12.24 -0.42 -5.36
C TRP A 379 10.87 0.16 -5.72
N PHE A 380 9.84 -0.13 -4.94
CA PHE A 380 8.46 0.22 -5.27
C PHE A 380 7.67 0.70 -4.04
N THR A 381 7.64 2.02 -3.85
CA THR A 381 6.91 2.65 -2.74
C THR A 381 6.44 4.05 -3.14
N ALA A 382 5.61 4.67 -2.31
CA ALA A 382 5.21 6.06 -2.50
C ALA A 382 6.39 7.01 -2.23
N PRO A 383 6.52 8.12 -2.99
CA PRO A 383 7.66 9.02 -2.83
C PRO A 383 7.68 9.69 -1.45
N SER A 384 8.86 9.77 -0.84
CA SER A 384 9.07 10.48 0.43
C SER A 384 9.21 11.99 0.22
N ALA A 385 9.66 12.42 -0.96
CA ALA A 385 9.72 13.80 -1.41
C ALA A 385 9.59 13.86 -2.93
N THR A 386 9.37 15.04 -3.49
CA THR A 386 9.25 15.22 -4.95
C THR A 386 10.46 14.60 -5.64
N ASN A 387 10.21 13.67 -6.58
CA ASN A 387 11.26 12.94 -7.30
C ASN A 387 12.25 12.17 -6.38
N THR A 388 11.82 11.72 -5.20
CA THR A 388 12.62 10.90 -4.27
C THR A 388 11.82 9.69 -3.74
N VAL A 389 12.25 8.46 -4.04
CA VAL A 389 11.51 7.24 -3.66
C VAL A 389 12.40 6.09 -3.12
N HIS A 390 13.62 5.92 -3.60
CA HIS A 390 14.53 4.82 -3.20
C HIS A 390 15.34 5.08 -1.92
N ASN A 391 14.77 5.80 -0.95
CA ASN A 391 15.42 6.12 0.33
C ASN A 391 14.70 5.54 1.55
N GLN A 392 13.59 4.82 1.33
CA GLN A 392 12.84 4.13 2.37
C GLN A 392 13.27 2.69 2.45
N TRP A 393 13.56 2.19 3.66
CA TRP A 393 13.98 0.81 3.88
C TRP A 393 12.76 -0.08 4.13
N THR A 394 12.70 -1.20 3.44
CA THR A 394 11.59 -2.16 3.51
C THR A 394 12.13 -3.58 3.44
N MET A 395 11.32 -4.54 3.88
CA MET A 395 11.63 -5.96 3.80
C MET A 395 11.78 -6.38 2.34
N CYS A 396 12.86 -7.11 2.03
CA CYS A 396 13.15 -7.61 0.69
C CYS A 396 13.05 -6.54 -0.43
N SER A 397 13.25 -5.26 -0.08
CA SER A 397 13.22 -4.12 -1.01
C SER A 397 11.95 -4.00 -1.87
N ASP A 398 10.81 -4.54 -1.40
CA ASP A 398 9.50 -4.61 -2.09
C ASP A 398 9.48 -5.40 -3.41
N VAL A 399 10.50 -6.20 -3.71
CA VAL A 399 10.61 -6.99 -4.95
C VAL A 399 10.96 -8.47 -4.70
N GLY A 400 11.35 -8.82 -3.47
CA GLY A 400 11.62 -10.20 -3.09
C GLY A 400 10.60 -10.75 -2.10
N THR A 401 10.48 -12.07 -2.07
CA THR A 401 9.78 -12.80 -1.02
C THR A 401 10.73 -13.09 0.14
N CYS A 402 10.16 -13.29 1.34
CA CYS A 402 10.92 -13.79 2.47
C CYS A 402 10.25 -15.05 3.04
N ASP A 403 11.00 -16.14 3.04
CA ASP A 403 10.63 -17.33 3.82
C ASP A 403 11.19 -17.20 5.24
N GLN A 404 10.31 -16.89 6.19
CA GLN A 404 10.66 -16.72 7.60
C GLN A 404 11.05 -18.03 8.31
N LEU A 405 10.85 -19.19 7.66
CA LEU A 405 11.15 -20.52 8.19
C LEU A 405 12.46 -21.13 7.66
N GLN A 406 13.08 -20.56 6.61
CA GLN A 406 14.22 -21.17 5.89
C GLN A 406 15.50 -20.30 5.83
N VAL A 407 15.74 -19.40 6.79
CA VAL A 407 16.87 -18.43 6.72
C VAL A 407 18.27 -19.02 7.04
N ASN A 408 18.50 -20.29 6.71
CA ASN A 408 19.86 -20.86 6.61
C ASN A 408 20.35 -20.97 5.15
N ALA A 409 19.60 -20.51 4.16
CA ALA A 409 20.10 -20.36 2.80
C ALA A 409 20.66 -18.94 2.59
N PRO A 410 21.89 -18.75 2.07
CA PRO A 410 22.28 -17.46 1.52
C PRO A 410 21.26 -17.11 0.42
N ALA A 411 20.98 -15.81 0.24
CA ALA A 411 20.02 -15.30 -0.76
C ALA A 411 20.34 -15.83 -2.17
N THR A 412 19.85 -17.02 -2.49
CA THR A 412 19.77 -17.56 -3.82
C THR A 412 18.38 -17.21 -4.30
N LEU A 413 18.32 -16.45 -5.38
CA LEU A 413 17.15 -16.32 -6.23
C LEU A 413 16.55 -17.73 -6.38
N HIS A 414 15.42 -18.01 -5.73
CA HIS A 414 14.71 -19.26 -5.95
C HIS A 414 14.05 -19.15 -7.33
N LEU A 415 14.83 -19.44 -8.36
CA LEU A 415 14.30 -19.92 -9.63
C LEU A 415 13.58 -21.23 -9.28
N ARG A 416 12.25 -21.18 -9.13
CA ARG A 416 11.43 -22.38 -9.20
C ARG A 416 11.63 -22.95 -10.61
N GLU A 417 12.39 -24.03 -10.72
CA GLU A 417 12.43 -24.82 -11.95
C GLU A 417 10.99 -25.24 -12.29
N PRO A 418 10.55 -25.11 -13.57
CA PRO A 418 9.25 -25.58 -13.97
C PRO A 418 9.23 -27.10 -13.86
N HIS A 419 8.22 -27.63 -13.17
CA HIS A 419 7.89 -29.05 -13.13
C HIS A 419 8.03 -29.68 -14.52
N ALA A 420 9.04 -30.53 -14.68
CA ALA A 420 9.11 -31.46 -15.79
C ALA A 420 7.98 -32.49 -15.58
N ASN A 421 6.92 -32.40 -16.39
CA ASN A 421 5.95 -33.47 -16.53
C ASN A 421 6.66 -34.68 -17.15
N SER A 422 6.84 -35.74 -16.34
CA SER A 422 7.05 -37.12 -16.81
C SER A 422 5.71 -37.82 -16.99
#